data_AF-A0A7C7MA39-F1
#
_entry.id   AF-A0A7C7MA39-F1
#
_cell.length_a   1.000
_cell.length_b   1.000
_cell.length_c   1.000
_cell.angle_alpha   90.00
_cell.angle_beta   90.00
_cell.angle_gamma   90.00
#
_symmetry.space_group_name_H-M   'P 1'
#
loop_
_entity.id
_entity.type
_entity.pdbx_description
1 polymer ?
#
loop_
_entity_poly.entity_id
_entity_poly.type
_entity_poly.pdbx_seq_one_letter_code
_entity_poly.pdbx_strand_id
1 'polypeptide(L)'
;MPDGKALKLVQTGGPLGGVLGAGNIDILLDFEILRSAGAILGSGGIIAANEDNCVVDLTRSLIAFCQYESCGKCFPCRMGMSHLLEVLERICRLEGVPEDLDLMRKVGQDMQAGSLCGHGQLGFNPVASALRYFGEEFDTHILDRRCPTEVCSAPRFSPVASRR
;
A
#
# COMPACT_ATOMS: atom_id res chain seq x y z
N MET A 1 0.16 12.04 18.60
CA MET A 1 -0.96 12.28 17.65
C MET A 1 -1.99 13.20 18.32
N PRO A 2 -2.92 13.83 17.58
CA PRO A 2 -4.07 14.49 18.20
C PRO A 2 -4.76 13.57 19.23
N ASP A 3 -5.30 14.14 20.29
CA ASP A 3 -6.02 13.43 21.36
C ASP A 3 -5.20 12.37 22.12
N GLY A 4 -3.86 12.45 22.09
CA GLY A 4 -2.99 11.52 22.82
C GLY A 4 -2.90 10.11 22.22
N LYS A 5 -3.42 9.93 21.00
CA LYS A 5 -3.42 8.66 20.28
C LYS A 5 -2.01 8.15 19.95
N ALA A 6 -1.87 6.84 19.86
CA ALA A 6 -0.63 6.18 19.46
C ALA A 6 -0.31 6.43 17.98
N LEU A 7 0.98 6.52 17.65
CA LEU A 7 1.40 6.47 16.26
C LEU A 7 1.37 5.01 15.80
N LYS A 8 0.71 4.72 14.68
CA LYS A 8 0.67 3.36 14.11
C LYS A 8 1.70 3.21 12.99
N LEU A 9 1.72 4.17 12.07
CA LEU A 9 2.61 4.14 10.90
C LEU A 9 2.94 5.52 10.37
N VAL A 10 3.94 5.54 9.50
CA VAL A 10 4.34 6.70 8.70
C VAL A 10 4.49 6.29 7.24
N GLN A 11 3.85 7.02 6.32
CA GLN A 11 4.08 6.90 4.88
C GLN A 11 5.06 7.98 4.43
N THR A 12 6.09 7.61 3.67
CA THR A 12 7.16 8.53 3.25
C THR A 12 7.25 8.70 1.73
N GLY A 13 7.69 9.87 1.27
CA GLY A 13 8.04 10.21 -0.11
C GLY A 13 6.92 10.40 -1.12
N GLY A 14 5.71 9.95 -0.80
CA GLY A 14 4.50 10.08 -1.61
C GLY A 14 3.81 8.74 -1.83
N PRO A 15 2.76 8.67 -2.66
CA PRO A 15 1.94 7.46 -2.79
C PRO A 15 2.67 6.21 -3.29
N LEU A 16 3.77 6.37 -4.03
CA LEU A 16 4.68 5.30 -4.49
C LEU A 16 5.72 4.89 -3.44
N GLY A 17 5.75 5.55 -2.30
CA GLY A 17 6.66 5.22 -1.23
C GLY A 17 6.23 3.98 -0.46
N GLY A 18 6.74 3.87 0.75
CA GLY A 18 6.40 2.78 1.65
C GLY A 18 5.69 3.29 2.89
N VAL A 19 5.13 2.34 3.64
CA VAL A 19 4.73 2.55 5.02
C VAL A 19 5.80 1.99 5.95
N LEU A 20 6.08 2.71 7.03
CA LEU A 20 6.94 2.30 8.12
C LEU A 20 6.09 2.11 9.36
N GLY A 21 6.24 0.98 10.03
CA GLY A 21 5.60 0.77 11.34
C GLY A 21 6.18 1.68 12.41
N ALA A 22 5.41 1.95 13.46
CA ALA A 22 5.79 2.85 14.57
C ALA A 22 7.16 2.53 15.21
N GLY A 23 7.61 1.27 15.19
CA GLY A 23 8.94 0.89 15.69
C GLY A 23 10.12 1.37 14.85
N ASN A 24 9.88 1.98 13.68
CA ASN A 24 10.90 2.45 12.74
C ASN A 24 10.93 3.99 12.60
N ILE A 25 10.35 4.72 13.54
CA ILE A 25 10.18 6.18 13.43
C ILE A 25 11.47 6.96 13.72
N ASP A 26 12.41 6.36 14.46
CA ASP A 26 13.72 6.94 14.76
C ASP A 26 14.74 6.72 13.63
N ILE A 27 14.30 6.20 12.48
CA ILE A 27 15.14 6.03 11.31
C ILE A 27 15.58 7.40 10.78
N LEU A 28 16.88 7.51 10.50
CA LEU A 28 17.46 8.71 9.91
C LEU A 28 16.93 8.91 8.48
N LEU A 29 16.53 10.15 8.18
CA LEU A 29 16.01 10.55 6.86
C LEU A 29 17.14 10.60 5.83
N ASP A 30 17.54 9.44 5.36
CA ASP A 30 18.53 9.22 4.31
C ASP A 30 17.97 8.29 3.23
N PHE A 31 18.40 8.52 1.98
CA PHE A 31 17.88 7.78 0.83
C PHE A 31 18.13 6.27 0.93
N GLU A 32 19.32 5.87 1.36
CA GLU A 32 19.71 4.46 1.43
C GLU A 32 19.11 3.77 2.66
N ILE A 33 19.10 4.47 3.79
CA ILE A 33 18.53 3.93 5.04
C ILE A 33 17.03 3.68 4.85
N LEU A 34 16.28 4.64 4.30
CA LEU A 34 14.85 4.47 4.05
C LEU A 34 14.57 3.37 3.04
N ARG A 35 15.37 3.28 1.97
CA ARG A 35 15.26 2.21 0.97
C ARG A 35 15.39 0.82 1.60
N SER A 36 16.34 0.64 2.52
CA SER A 36 16.52 -0.62 3.25
C SER A 36 15.34 -0.96 4.18
N ALA A 37 14.65 0.07 4.67
CA ALA A 37 13.42 -0.06 5.45
C ALA A 37 12.17 -0.32 4.58
N GLY A 38 12.29 -0.39 3.25
CA GLY A 38 11.15 -0.59 2.35
C GLY A 38 10.32 0.67 2.11
N ALA A 39 10.90 1.83 2.39
CA ALA A 39 10.32 3.13 2.16
C ALA A 39 11.24 3.96 1.24
N ILE A 40 10.82 5.13 0.78
CA ILE A 40 11.68 6.04 0.02
C ILE A 40 11.46 7.46 0.51
N LEU A 41 12.49 8.30 0.45
CA LEU A 41 12.34 9.72 0.79
C LEU A 41 11.53 10.49 -0.25
N GLY A 42 11.63 10.10 -1.54
CA GLY A 42 10.83 10.67 -2.63
C GLY A 42 10.82 12.20 -2.65
N SER A 43 9.63 12.79 -2.57
CA SER A 43 9.41 14.25 -2.51
C SER A 43 9.66 14.88 -1.13
N GLY A 44 10.04 14.09 -0.12
CA GLY A 44 10.15 14.52 1.27
C GLY A 44 8.82 14.58 2.02
N GLY A 45 7.71 14.17 1.38
CA GLY A 45 6.39 14.12 2.04
C GLY A 45 6.31 13.03 3.09
N ILE A 46 5.75 13.34 4.26
CA ILE A 46 5.56 12.41 5.37
C ILE A 46 4.11 12.49 5.86
N ILE A 47 3.41 11.36 5.90
CA ILE A 47 2.05 11.24 6.43
C ILE A 47 2.09 10.29 7.62
N ALA A 48 1.65 10.76 8.79
CA ALA A 48 1.55 9.95 10.01
C ALA A 48 0.10 9.52 10.24
N ALA A 49 -0.12 8.25 10.56
CA ALA A 49 -1.43 7.70 10.87
C ALA A 49 -1.45 7.02 12.25
N ASN A 50 -2.56 7.17 12.95
CA ASN A 50 -2.77 6.65 14.31
C ASN A 50 -3.41 5.25 14.30
N GLU A 51 -3.67 4.69 15.47
CA GLU A 51 -4.27 3.38 15.69
C GLU A 51 -5.68 3.20 15.07
N ASP A 52 -6.42 4.28 14.82
CA ASP A 52 -7.76 4.22 14.23
C ASP A 52 -7.76 4.01 12.71
N ASN A 53 -6.59 4.04 12.06
CA ASN A 53 -6.49 3.88 10.62
C ASN A 53 -6.28 2.41 10.24
N CYS A 54 -7.09 1.91 9.29
CA CYS A 54 -6.89 0.58 8.70
C CYS A 54 -5.74 0.63 7.69
N VAL A 55 -4.75 -0.24 7.86
CA VAL A 55 -3.59 -0.31 6.94
C VAL A 55 -4.01 -0.87 5.59
N VAL A 56 -4.91 -1.85 5.56
CA VAL A 56 -5.43 -2.42 4.31
C VAL A 56 -6.14 -1.34 3.49
N ASP A 57 -6.98 -0.51 4.14
CA ASP A 57 -7.68 0.60 3.47
C ASP A 57 -6.73 1.70 2.98
N LEU A 58 -5.70 2.00 3.78
CA LEU A 58 -4.65 2.94 3.40
C LEU A 58 -3.91 2.43 2.16
N THR A 59 -3.42 1.18 2.18
CA THR A 59 -2.72 0.56 1.05
C THR A 59 -3.60 0.51 -0.19
N ARG A 60 -4.88 0.15 -0.06
CA ARG A 60 -5.87 0.20 -1.15
C ARG A 60 -5.95 1.61 -1.75
N SER A 61 -6.01 2.64 -0.93
CA SER A 61 -6.09 4.03 -1.37
C SER A 61 -4.82 4.50 -2.09
N LEU A 62 -3.64 4.12 -1.59
CA LEU A 62 -2.35 4.40 -2.23
C LEU A 62 -2.24 3.72 -3.60
N ILE A 63 -2.66 2.45 -3.70
CA ILE A 63 -2.66 1.72 -4.96
C ILE A 63 -3.70 2.28 -5.94
N ALA A 64 -4.88 2.69 -5.47
CA ALA A 64 -5.88 3.34 -6.32
C ALA A 64 -5.34 4.63 -6.94
N PHE A 65 -4.60 5.45 -6.16
CA PHE A 65 -3.90 6.61 -6.70
C PHE A 65 -2.86 6.21 -7.75
N CYS A 66 -2.02 5.21 -7.46
CA CYS A 66 -0.98 4.76 -8.39
C CYS A 66 -1.56 4.16 -9.69
N GLN A 67 -2.70 3.48 -9.59
CA GLN A 67 -3.47 2.96 -10.72
C GLN A 67 -3.96 4.12 -11.59
N TYR A 68 -4.57 5.14 -10.98
CA TYR A 68 -5.11 6.31 -11.67
C TYR A 68 -4.03 7.16 -12.38
N GLU A 69 -2.89 7.36 -11.73
CA GLU A 69 -1.75 8.14 -12.28
C GLU A 69 -0.92 7.35 -13.30
N SER A 70 -1.20 6.06 -13.49
CA SER A 70 -0.50 5.26 -14.51
C SER A 70 -0.70 5.84 -15.90
N CYS A 71 0.40 6.00 -16.65
CA CYS A 71 0.35 6.42 -18.06
C CYS A 71 -0.17 5.31 -18.98
N GLY A 72 -0.25 4.07 -18.51
CA GLY A 72 -0.79 2.92 -19.25
C GLY A 72 0.16 2.30 -20.30
N LYS A 73 1.36 2.82 -20.50
CA LYS A 73 2.25 2.42 -21.62
C LYS A 73 2.81 0.99 -21.51
N CYS A 74 3.15 0.53 -20.30
CA CYS A 74 3.69 -0.81 -20.09
C CYS A 74 2.65 -1.74 -19.48
N PHE A 75 2.49 -2.92 -20.08
CA PHE A 75 1.59 -3.97 -19.62
C PHE A 75 1.74 -4.32 -18.13
N PRO A 76 2.95 -4.58 -17.59
CA PRO A 76 3.11 -4.94 -16.18
C PRO A 76 2.58 -3.86 -15.24
N CYS A 77 2.91 -2.57 -15.46
CA CYS A 77 2.36 -1.49 -14.64
C CYS A 77 0.84 -1.35 -14.80
N ARG A 78 0.31 -1.36 -16.03
CA ARG A 78 -1.12 -1.11 -16.29
C ARG A 78 -2.01 -2.19 -15.69
N MET A 79 -1.68 -3.45 -15.98
CA MET A 79 -2.47 -4.59 -15.51
C MET A 79 -2.16 -4.91 -14.06
N GLY A 80 -0.90 -4.83 -13.65
CA GLY A 80 -0.49 -5.13 -12.29
C GLY A 80 -1.13 -4.20 -11.26
N MET A 81 -1.16 -2.88 -11.51
CA MET A 81 -1.84 -1.93 -10.60
C MET A 81 -3.34 -2.22 -10.47
N SER A 82 -3.99 -2.52 -11.59
CA SER A 82 -5.42 -2.83 -11.59
C SER A 82 -5.70 -4.11 -10.80
N HIS A 83 -4.86 -5.14 -10.99
CA HIS A 83 -4.97 -6.40 -10.27
C HIS A 83 -4.70 -6.27 -8.77
N LEU A 84 -3.67 -5.50 -8.39
CA LEU A 84 -3.40 -5.20 -6.97
C LEU A 84 -4.59 -4.47 -6.33
N LEU A 85 -5.18 -3.50 -7.03
CA LEU A 85 -6.35 -2.78 -6.54
C LEU A 85 -7.55 -3.71 -6.36
N GLU A 86 -7.85 -4.56 -7.34
CA GLU A 86 -8.95 -5.54 -7.27
C GLU A 86 -8.81 -6.47 -6.06
N VAL A 87 -7.61 -6.99 -5.82
CA VAL A 87 -7.33 -7.85 -4.65
C VAL A 87 -7.50 -7.08 -3.34
N LEU A 88 -6.96 -5.86 -3.25
CA LEU A 88 -7.11 -5.03 -2.05
C LEU A 88 -8.57 -4.64 -1.79
N GLU A 89 -9.35 -4.34 -2.84
CA GLU A 89 -10.78 -4.08 -2.72
C GLU A 89 -11.53 -5.30 -2.21
N ARG A 90 -11.18 -6.50 -2.69
CA ARG A 90 -11.74 -7.76 -2.19
C ARG A 90 -11.41 -8.00 -0.71
N ILE A 91 -10.16 -7.76 -0.30
CA ILE A 91 -9.75 -7.88 1.11
C ILE A 91 -10.50 -6.86 1.99
N CYS A 92 -10.64 -5.61 1.54
CA CYS A 92 -11.41 -4.59 2.26
C CYS A 92 -12.90 -4.94 2.37
N ARG A 93 -13.47 -5.65 1.38
CA ARG A 93 -14.84 -6.20 1.46
C ARG A 93 -14.95 -7.43 2.36
N LEU A 94 -13.86 -7.85 2.99
CA LEU A 94 -13.78 -9.05 3.82
C LEU A 94 -14.09 -10.31 3.00
N GLU A 95 -13.80 -10.27 1.71
CA GLU A 95 -13.98 -11.36 0.73
C GLU A 95 -12.63 -11.96 0.29
N GLY A 96 -11.51 -11.52 0.90
CA GLY A 96 -10.18 -12.01 0.57
C GLY A 96 -9.96 -13.50 0.87
N VAL A 97 -8.96 -14.09 0.26
CA VAL A 97 -8.52 -15.48 0.52
C VAL A 97 -7.03 -15.52 0.84
N PRO A 98 -6.51 -16.53 1.56
CA PRO A 98 -5.10 -16.58 1.96
C PRO A 98 -4.12 -16.45 0.78
N GLU A 99 -4.48 -16.97 -0.38
CA GLU A 99 -3.69 -16.93 -1.62
C GLU A 99 -3.52 -15.50 -2.17
N ASP A 100 -4.33 -14.54 -1.73
CA ASP A 100 -4.29 -13.16 -2.18
C ASP A 100 -2.97 -12.46 -1.83
N LEU A 101 -2.39 -12.81 -0.69
CA LEU A 101 -1.12 -12.21 -0.26
C LEU A 101 0.04 -12.62 -1.17
N ASP A 102 0.08 -13.90 -1.54
CA ASP A 102 1.10 -14.43 -2.46
C ASP A 102 0.88 -13.93 -3.89
N LEU A 103 -0.38 -13.82 -4.32
CA LEU A 103 -0.74 -13.24 -5.60
C LEU A 103 -0.27 -11.79 -5.70
N MET A 104 -0.54 -10.95 -4.69
CA MET A 104 -0.07 -9.57 -4.65
C MET A 104 1.45 -9.48 -4.69
N ARG A 105 2.17 -10.35 -3.97
CA ARG A 105 3.65 -10.39 -4.01
C ARG A 105 4.17 -10.70 -5.40
N LYS A 106 3.61 -11.73 -6.06
CA LYS A 106 4.02 -12.14 -7.40
C LYS A 106 3.79 -11.02 -8.42
N VAL A 107 2.58 -10.46 -8.46
CA VAL A 107 2.24 -9.36 -9.37
C VAL A 107 3.12 -8.14 -9.13
N GLY A 108 3.37 -7.82 -7.87
CA GLY A 108 4.25 -6.73 -7.47
C GLY A 108 5.70 -6.89 -7.94
N GLN A 109 6.26 -8.10 -7.83
CA GLN A 109 7.60 -8.42 -8.31
C GLN A 109 7.68 -8.34 -9.84
N ASP A 110 6.66 -8.83 -10.55
CA ASP A 110 6.58 -8.71 -12.01
C ASP A 110 6.49 -7.23 -12.45
N MET A 111 5.79 -6.40 -11.69
CA MET A 111 5.74 -4.94 -11.92
C MET A 111 7.11 -4.29 -11.72
N GLN A 112 7.80 -4.63 -10.64
CA GLN A 112 9.14 -4.14 -10.32
C GLN A 112 10.14 -4.46 -11.43
N ALA A 113 10.13 -5.70 -11.94
CA ALA A 113 11.06 -6.14 -12.96
C ALA A 113 10.69 -5.70 -14.38
N GLY A 114 9.39 -5.63 -14.70
CA GLY A 114 8.90 -5.46 -16.07
C GLY A 114 8.51 -4.04 -16.46
N SER A 115 8.36 -3.12 -15.52
CA SER A 115 7.88 -1.76 -15.82
C SER A 115 8.95 -0.85 -16.41
N LEU A 116 8.53 0.00 -17.35
CA LEU A 116 9.44 0.88 -18.12
C LEU A 116 9.94 2.11 -17.35
N CYS A 117 9.23 2.53 -16.29
CA CYS A 117 9.57 3.75 -15.54
C CYS A 117 9.45 3.53 -14.03
N GLY A 118 10.01 4.48 -13.26
CA GLY A 118 10.00 4.43 -11.80
C GLY A 118 8.62 4.34 -11.17
N HIS A 119 7.56 4.88 -11.79
CA HIS A 119 6.18 4.74 -11.30
C HIS A 119 5.74 3.27 -11.25
N GLY A 120 5.90 2.55 -12.35
CA GLY A 120 5.53 1.14 -12.41
C GLY A 120 6.45 0.25 -11.58
N GLN A 121 7.74 0.60 -11.51
CA GLN A 121 8.72 -0.15 -10.71
C GLN A 121 8.46 0.02 -9.20
N LEU A 122 8.14 1.23 -8.74
CA LEU A 122 8.00 1.53 -7.31
C LEU A 122 6.56 1.36 -6.80
N GLY A 123 5.55 1.27 -7.66
CA GLY A 123 4.18 1.28 -7.16
C GLY A 123 3.71 -0.01 -6.48
N PHE A 124 4.55 -1.05 -6.41
CA PHE A 124 4.34 -2.16 -5.46
C PHE A 124 4.81 -1.85 -4.03
N ASN A 125 5.66 -0.83 -3.83
CA ASN A 125 6.24 -0.52 -2.52
C ASN A 125 5.21 -0.32 -1.39
N PRO A 126 4.06 0.35 -1.60
CA PRO A 126 3.07 0.50 -0.55
C PRO A 126 2.53 -0.85 -0.06
N VAL A 127 2.33 -1.81 -0.97
CA VAL A 127 1.87 -3.16 -0.64
C VAL A 127 3.00 -3.95 0.03
N ALA A 128 4.20 -3.94 -0.56
CA ALA A 128 5.35 -4.67 -0.04
C ALA A 128 5.67 -4.29 1.42
N SER A 129 5.69 -2.98 1.70
CA SER A 129 5.95 -2.45 3.04
C SER A 129 4.79 -2.69 4.00
N ALA A 130 3.54 -2.56 3.55
CA ALA A 130 2.37 -2.87 4.38
C ALA A 130 2.33 -4.35 4.79
N LEU A 131 2.63 -5.27 3.87
CA LEU A 131 2.73 -6.70 4.19
C LEU A 131 3.89 -6.99 5.15
N ARG A 132 5.01 -6.27 5.03
CA ARG A 132 6.18 -6.43 5.91
C ARG A 132 5.88 -6.04 7.35
N TYR A 133 5.19 -4.91 7.56
CA TYR A 133 4.99 -4.34 8.89
C TYR A 133 3.64 -4.65 9.52
N PHE A 134 2.63 -4.97 8.71
CA PHE A 134 1.23 -5.10 9.12
C PHE A 134 0.56 -6.35 8.54
N GLY A 135 1.34 -7.39 8.20
CA GLY A 135 0.80 -8.65 7.64
C GLY A 135 -0.34 -9.24 8.49
N GLU A 136 -0.23 -9.18 9.82
CA GLU A 136 -1.27 -9.66 10.75
C GLU A 136 -2.62 -8.93 10.56
N GLU A 137 -2.61 -7.66 10.17
CA GLU A 137 -3.85 -6.92 9.89
C GLU A 137 -4.50 -7.39 8.59
N PHE A 138 -3.71 -7.78 7.57
CA PHE A 138 -4.25 -8.44 6.38
C PHE A 138 -4.83 -9.81 6.72
N ASP A 139 -4.14 -10.59 7.54
CA ASP A 139 -4.62 -11.90 8.00
C ASP A 139 -5.94 -11.77 8.76
N THR A 140 -6.08 -10.75 9.62
CA THR A 140 -7.34 -10.46 10.33
C THR A 140 -8.49 -10.17 9.35
N HIS A 141 -8.25 -9.44 8.26
CA HIS A 141 -9.27 -9.18 7.25
C HIS A 141 -9.67 -10.44 6.48
N ILE A 142 -8.70 -11.34 6.22
CA ILE A 142 -8.90 -12.54 5.39
C ILE A 142 -9.49 -13.70 6.20
N LEU A 143 -8.90 -13.99 7.36
CA LEU A 143 -9.22 -15.15 8.19
C LEU A 143 -10.40 -14.86 9.12
N ASP A 144 -10.35 -13.74 9.85
CA ASP A 144 -11.37 -13.37 10.83
C ASP A 144 -12.53 -12.60 10.20
N ARG A 145 -12.42 -12.26 8.90
CA ARG A 145 -13.44 -11.53 8.15
C ARG A 145 -13.85 -10.25 8.89
N ARG A 146 -12.87 -9.50 9.40
CA ARG A 146 -13.09 -8.30 10.20
C ARG A 146 -12.05 -7.21 9.91
N CYS A 147 -12.52 -5.97 9.87
CA CYS A 147 -11.65 -4.79 9.92
C CYS A 147 -11.55 -4.27 11.37
N PRO A 148 -10.38 -4.29 12.02
CA PRO A 148 -10.23 -3.87 13.42
C PRO A 148 -10.71 -2.44 13.72
N THR A 149 -10.59 -1.55 12.74
CA THR A 149 -10.95 -0.13 12.88
C THR A 149 -12.30 0.23 12.23
N GLU A 150 -13.03 -0.75 11.69
CA GLU A 150 -14.34 -0.56 11.02
C GLU A 150 -14.37 0.42 9.83
N VAL A 151 -13.19 0.85 9.37
CA VAL A 151 -13.04 1.82 8.29
C VAL A 151 -13.45 1.24 6.93
N CYS A 152 -13.18 -0.05 6.69
CA CYS A 152 -13.44 -0.70 5.39
C CYS A 152 -14.94 -0.86 5.05
N SER A 153 -15.83 -0.77 6.04
CA SER A 153 -17.29 -0.85 5.83
C SER A 153 -17.91 0.41 5.23
N ALA A 154 -17.18 1.53 5.21
CA ALA A 154 -17.69 2.78 4.65
C ALA A 154 -17.61 2.78 3.10
N PRO A 155 -18.55 3.44 2.40
CA PRO A 155 -18.43 3.68 0.97
C PRO A 155 -17.15 4.45 0.66
N ARG A 156 -16.37 3.97 -0.31
CA ARG A 156 -15.10 4.57 -0.73
C ARG A 156 -15.12 4.83 -2.22
N PHE A 157 -14.63 6.00 -2.61
CA PHE A 157 -14.44 6.36 -4.02
C PHE A 157 -13.00 6.00 -4.41
N SER A 158 -12.83 4.91 -5.16
CA SER A 158 -11.57 4.63 -5.86
C SER A 158 -11.62 5.36 -7.21
N PRO A 159 -10.69 6.28 -7.52
CA PRO A 159 -10.66 6.92 -8.83
C PRO A 159 -10.35 5.87 -9.90
N VAL A 160 -11.23 5.74 -10.89
CA VAL A 160 -11.06 4.76 -11.97
C VAL A 160 -10.50 5.47 -13.19
N ALA A 161 -9.21 5.29 -13.47
CA ALA A 161 -8.65 5.65 -14.78
C ALA A 161 -7.79 4.51 -15.31
N SER A 162 -8.37 3.69 -16.18
CA SER A 162 -7.60 2.80 -17.04
C SER A 162 -7.43 3.51 -18.38
N ARG A 163 -6.40 4.37 -18.52
CA ARG A 163 -6.02 4.92 -19.83
C ARG A 163 -5.92 3.74 -20.82
N ARG A 164 -6.78 3.74 -21.85
CA ARG A 164 -6.93 2.66 -22.84
C ARG A 164 -5.72 2.63 -23.76
#